data_AF-A0A378J331-F1
#
_entry.id   AF-A0A378J331-F1
#
_cell.length_a   1.000
_cell.length_b   1.000
_cell.length_c   1.000
_cell.angle_alpha   90.00
_cell.angle_beta   90.00
_cell.angle_gamma   90.00
#
_symmetry.space_group_name_H-M   'P 1'
#
loop_
_entity.id
_entity.type
_entity.pdbx_description
1 polymer ?
#
loop_
_entity_poly.entity_id
_entity_poly.type
_entity_poly.pdbx_seq_one_letter_code
_entity_poly.pdbx_strand_id
1 'polypeptide(L)'
;MWSKEELTKGMEARPIIFTELDTVLVENKLDANQARVKVSKAVWLIRESSIPDLLVVSYFDQKKRQYTHIGIGRVKGRWGFAPVGDADIQVFKRQIEASFKENRMEDGAIKLVHFLAEYDFDLTKIVRPTSIEATRNLQYINYMLNEEMTQACCEVY
;
A
#
# COMPACT_ATOMS: atom_id res chain seq x y z
N MET A 1 -2.78 5.05 37.76
CA MET A 1 -1.60 5.15 36.89
C MET A 1 -1.70 3.96 35.95
N TRP A 2 -2.23 4.16 34.75
CA TRP A 2 -2.41 3.06 33.78
C TRP A 2 -1.05 2.58 33.28
N SER A 3 -0.89 1.27 33.15
CA SER A 3 0.35 0.72 32.60
C SER A 3 0.49 1.09 31.13
N LYS A 4 1.73 1.09 30.60
CA LYS A 4 2.00 1.32 29.17
C LYS A 4 1.24 0.32 28.29
N GLU A 5 0.98 -0.88 28.81
CA GLU A 5 0.20 -1.94 28.15
C GLU A 5 -1.31 -1.64 28.12
N GLU A 6 -1.86 -0.99 29.16
CA GLU A 6 -3.26 -0.53 29.19
C GLU A 6 -3.50 0.68 28.26
N LEU A 7 -2.49 1.53 28.07
CA LEU A 7 -2.55 2.64 27.10
C LEU A 7 -2.50 2.15 25.64
N THR A 8 -1.81 1.05 25.37
CA THR A 8 -1.77 0.42 24.02
C THR A 8 -2.95 -0.50 23.72
N LYS A 9 -3.81 -0.76 24.71
CA LYS A 9 -4.95 -1.67 24.61
C LYS A 9 -6.11 -0.99 23.86
N GLY A 10 -5.99 -0.94 22.54
CA GLY A 10 -6.96 -0.31 21.64
C GLY A 10 -6.37 0.10 20.28
N MET A 11 -5.04 0.14 20.16
CA MET A 11 -4.35 0.51 18.92
C MET A 11 -4.01 -0.74 18.11
N GLU A 12 -5.03 -1.53 17.75
CA GLU A 12 -4.82 -2.73 16.93
C GLU A 12 -4.24 -2.33 15.57
N ALA A 13 -3.05 -2.86 15.27
CA ALA A 13 -2.44 -2.72 13.97
C ALA A 13 -3.35 -3.37 12.93
N ARG A 14 -3.76 -2.60 11.92
CA ARG A 14 -4.68 -3.06 10.88
C ARG A 14 -3.93 -3.30 9.57
N PRO A 15 -4.26 -4.36 8.82
CA PRO A 15 -3.67 -4.60 7.51
C PRO A 15 -3.91 -3.40 6.60
N ILE A 16 -2.95 -3.13 5.71
CA ILE A 16 -3.06 -2.03 4.73
C ILE A 16 -3.21 -2.51 3.30
N ILE A 17 -2.87 -3.77 3.02
CA ILE A 17 -2.86 -4.34 1.68
C ILE A 17 -4.13 -5.18 1.49
N PHE A 18 -4.93 -4.81 0.49
CA PHE A 18 -6.02 -5.64 0.00
C PHE A 18 -5.46 -6.85 -0.76
N THR A 19 -6.20 -7.96 -0.75
CA THR A 19 -6.03 -9.04 -1.74
C THR A 19 -6.21 -8.49 -3.16
N GLU A 20 -5.94 -9.30 -4.18
CA GLU A 20 -6.24 -8.91 -5.55
C GLU A 20 -7.72 -8.53 -5.70
N LEU A 21 -7.96 -7.32 -6.20
CA LEU A 21 -9.28 -6.80 -6.53
C LEU A 21 -9.27 -6.37 -7.99
N ASP A 22 -10.37 -6.62 -8.70
CA ASP A 22 -10.58 -6.04 -10.01
C ASP A 22 -10.65 -4.50 -9.94
N THR A 23 -10.40 -3.84 -11.06
CA THR A 23 -10.35 -2.37 -11.12
C THR A 23 -11.69 -1.73 -10.79
N VAL A 24 -12.81 -2.34 -11.20
CA VAL A 24 -14.16 -1.79 -10.96
C VAL A 24 -14.46 -1.74 -9.46
N LEU A 25 -14.15 -2.80 -8.73
CA LEU A 25 -14.34 -2.87 -7.28
C LEU A 25 -13.46 -1.86 -6.55
N VAL A 26 -12.23 -1.66 -7.02
CA VAL A 26 -11.30 -0.66 -6.47
C VAL A 26 -11.84 0.75 -6.67
N GLU A 27 -12.29 1.08 -7.87
CA GLU A 27 -12.88 2.38 -8.19
C GLU A 27 -14.14 2.62 -7.34
N ASN A 28 -15.02 1.63 -7.21
CA ASN A 28 -16.19 1.71 -6.35
C ASN A 28 -15.83 1.98 -4.87
N LYS A 29 -14.76 1.36 -4.37
CA LYS A 29 -14.26 1.62 -2.99
C LYS A 29 -13.72 3.04 -2.83
N LEU A 30 -13.00 3.55 -3.84
CA LEU A 30 -12.53 4.93 -3.85
C LEU A 30 -13.71 5.91 -3.91
N ASP A 31 -14.72 5.64 -4.73
CA ASP A 31 -15.95 6.43 -4.84
C ASP A 31 -16.77 6.43 -3.55
N ALA A 32 -16.91 5.27 -2.88
CA ALA A 32 -17.57 5.17 -1.58
C ALA A 32 -16.88 6.05 -0.50
N ASN A 33 -15.59 6.32 -0.68
CA ASN A 33 -14.80 7.22 0.17
C ASN A 33 -14.68 8.64 -0.41
N GLN A 34 -15.47 8.97 -1.44
CA GLN A 34 -15.58 10.28 -2.07
C GLN A 34 -14.29 10.74 -2.79
N ALA A 35 -13.51 9.82 -3.37
CA ALA A 35 -12.24 10.16 -4.02
C ALA A 35 -12.38 11.22 -5.14
N ARG A 36 -13.45 11.19 -5.94
CA ARG A 36 -13.66 12.11 -7.07
C ARG A 36 -13.89 13.57 -6.69
N VAL A 37 -14.25 13.86 -5.45
CA VAL A 37 -14.51 15.24 -4.98
C VAL A 37 -13.43 15.76 -4.03
N LYS A 38 -12.43 14.93 -3.73
CA LYS A 38 -11.27 15.28 -2.90
C LYS A 38 -10.03 15.48 -3.78
N VAL A 39 -9.04 16.21 -3.28
CA VAL A 39 -7.77 16.41 -4.02
C VAL A 39 -7.09 15.06 -4.34
N SER A 40 -6.24 15.04 -5.37
CA SER A 40 -5.50 13.81 -5.76
C SER A 40 -4.81 13.18 -4.55
N LYS A 41 -4.86 11.84 -4.46
CA LYS A 41 -4.28 11.04 -3.37
C LYS A 41 -4.87 11.31 -1.96
N ALA A 42 -5.90 12.14 -1.80
CA ALA A 42 -6.60 12.30 -0.51
C ALA A 42 -7.46 11.09 -0.11
N VAL A 43 -7.62 10.13 -1.03
CA VAL A 43 -8.20 8.80 -0.81
C VAL A 43 -7.45 7.86 -1.74
N TRP A 44 -6.86 6.82 -1.19
CA TRP A 44 -6.08 5.86 -1.96
C TRP A 44 -6.06 4.50 -1.25
N LEU A 45 -5.75 3.45 -1.99
CA LEU A 45 -5.59 2.11 -1.44
C LEU A 45 -4.44 1.37 -2.12
N ILE A 46 -3.94 0.33 -1.46
CA ILE A 46 -2.94 -0.60 -2.01
C ILE A 46 -3.50 -2.01 -2.01
N ARG A 47 -3.30 -2.71 -3.13
CA ARG A 47 -3.79 -4.08 -3.33
C ARG A 47 -2.74 -4.95 -4.00
N GLU A 48 -2.89 -6.26 -3.90
CA GLU A 48 -2.16 -7.17 -4.75
C GLU A 48 -2.52 -6.93 -6.23
N SER A 49 -1.52 -7.09 -7.09
CA SER A 49 -1.70 -7.16 -8.54
C SER A 49 -2.04 -8.60 -8.96
N SER A 50 -2.63 -8.75 -10.14
CA SER A 50 -2.70 -10.05 -10.82
C SER A 50 -1.32 -10.58 -11.22
N ILE A 51 -0.30 -9.73 -11.21
CA ILE A 51 1.11 -10.10 -11.34
C ILE A 51 1.63 -10.46 -9.94
N PRO A 52 2.11 -11.70 -9.72
CA PRO A 52 2.66 -12.12 -8.42
C PRO A 52 3.74 -11.16 -7.90
N ASP A 53 3.71 -10.92 -6.60
CA ASP A 53 4.65 -10.07 -5.84
C ASP A 53 4.68 -8.58 -6.25
N LEU A 54 3.85 -8.15 -7.20
CA LEU A 54 3.60 -6.76 -7.53
C LEU A 54 2.39 -6.24 -6.74
N LEU A 55 2.50 -5.04 -6.18
CA LEU A 55 1.37 -4.33 -5.57
C LEU A 55 0.90 -3.21 -6.50
N VAL A 56 -0.33 -2.76 -6.31
CA VAL A 56 -0.91 -1.64 -7.07
C VAL A 56 -1.45 -0.61 -6.11
N VAL A 57 -0.97 0.63 -6.23
CA VAL A 57 -1.52 1.79 -5.54
C VAL A 57 -2.56 2.43 -6.44
N SER A 58 -3.77 2.60 -5.92
CA SER A 58 -4.91 3.13 -6.68
C SER A 58 -5.48 4.38 -6.02
N TYR A 59 -5.72 5.42 -6.81
CA TYR A 59 -6.31 6.69 -6.36
C TYR A 59 -7.01 7.40 -7.54
N PHE A 60 -7.81 8.43 -7.25
CA PHE A 60 -8.38 9.30 -8.29
C PHE A 60 -7.45 10.51 -8.53
N ASP A 61 -6.99 10.68 -9.77
CA ASP A 61 -6.17 11.81 -10.19
C ASP A 61 -7.09 12.96 -10.65
N GLN A 62 -7.18 14.01 -9.85
CA GLN A 62 -8.02 15.18 -10.13
C GLN A 62 -7.58 15.93 -11.40
N LYS A 63 -6.28 15.97 -11.69
CA LYS A 63 -5.76 16.70 -12.86
C LYS A 63 -6.16 15.98 -14.15
N LYS A 64 -6.10 14.64 -14.15
CA LYS A 64 -6.47 13.82 -15.30
C LYS A 64 -7.96 13.44 -15.32
N ARG A 65 -8.69 13.70 -14.23
CA ARG A 65 -10.09 13.31 -14.00
C ARG A 65 -10.34 11.81 -14.21
N GLN A 66 -9.40 10.97 -13.79
CA GLN A 66 -9.48 9.53 -13.97
C GLN A 66 -8.85 8.78 -12.80
N TYR A 67 -9.25 7.51 -12.63
CA TYR A 67 -8.56 6.60 -11.75
C TYR A 67 -7.17 6.27 -12.29
N THR A 68 -6.21 6.24 -11.37
CA THR A 68 -4.83 5.90 -11.66
C THR A 68 -4.44 4.70 -10.82
N HIS A 69 -3.85 3.70 -11.47
CA HIS A 69 -3.38 2.46 -10.87
C HIS A 69 -1.89 2.31 -11.17
N ILE A 70 -1.05 2.40 -10.13
CA ILE A 70 0.40 2.40 -10.30
C ILE A 70 0.94 1.11 -9.69
N GLY A 71 1.61 0.30 -10.52
CA GLY A 71 2.34 -0.86 -10.05
C GLY A 71 3.54 -0.44 -9.22
N ILE A 72 3.75 -1.08 -8.08
CA ILE A 72 4.93 -0.93 -7.23
C ILE A 72 5.45 -2.29 -6.83
N GLY A 73 6.76 -2.41 -6.72
CA GLY A 73 7.39 -3.68 -6.36
C GLY A 73 8.71 -3.44 -5.67
N ARG A 74 9.22 -4.51 -5.06
CA ARG A 74 10.50 -4.49 -4.37
C ARG A 74 11.58 -5.10 -5.26
N VAL A 75 12.59 -4.31 -5.60
CA VAL A 75 13.75 -4.75 -6.40
C VAL A 75 15.03 -4.47 -5.62
N LYS A 76 15.87 -5.50 -5.43
CA LYS A 76 17.14 -5.41 -4.68
C LYS A 76 16.98 -4.76 -3.30
N GLY A 77 15.87 -5.08 -2.62
CA GLY A 77 15.56 -4.58 -1.28
C GLY A 77 15.03 -3.14 -1.20
N ARG A 78 14.73 -2.49 -2.34
CA ARG A 78 14.12 -1.15 -2.38
C ARG A 78 12.77 -1.19 -3.06
N TRP A 79 11.82 -0.42 -2.55
CA TRP A 79 10.53 -0.20 -3.21
C TRP A 79 10.71 0.77 -4.38
N GLY A 80 9.97 0.53 -5.45
CA GLY A 80 9.99 1.38 -6.63
C GLY A 80 8.73 1.19 -7.48
N PHE A 81 8.49 2.15 -8.36
CA PHE A 81 7.43 2.04 -9.36
C PHE A 81 7.80 1.03 -10.43
N ALA A 82 6.82 0.22 -10.81
CA ALA A 82 6.92 -0.61 -11.99
C ALA A 82 7.06 0.27 -13.24
N PRO A 83 7.92 -0.12 -14.20
CA PRO A 83 8.04 0.59 -15.46
C PRO A 83 6.75 0.49 -16.28
N VAL A 84 6.57 1.44 -17.20
CA VAL A 84 5.45 1.43 -18.16
C VAL A 84 5.90 0.73 -19.43
N GLY A 85 5.24 -0.37 -19.79
CA GLY A 85 5.51 -1.13 -21.02
C GLY A 85 5.75 -2.62 -20.77
N ASP A 86 5.29 -3.45 -21.69
CA ASP A 86 5.23 -4.91 -21.52
C ASP A 86 6.62 -5.57 -21.42
N ALA A 87 7.62 -5.06 -22.14
CA ALA A 87 8.98 -5.62 -22.08
C ALA A 87 9.64 -5.33 -20.72
N ASP A 88 9.51 -4.11 -20.23
CA ASP A 88 10.15 -3.67 -18.99
C ASP A 88 9.46 -4.25 -17.75
N ILE A 89 8.13 -4.44 -17.79
CA ILE A 89 7.41 -5.03 -16.66
C ILE A 89 7.79 -6.51 -16.46
N GLN A 90 8.12 -7.24 -17.52
CA GLN A 90 8.60 -8.63 -17.42
C GLN A 90 10.00 -8.70 -16.79
N VAL A 91 10.88 -7.75 -17.12
CA VAL A 91 12.20 -7.64 -16.49
C VAL A 91 12.04 -7.29 -15.00
N PHE A 92 11.19 -6.31 -14.70
CA PHE A 92 10.88 -5.90 -13.34
C PHE A 92 10.30 -7.07 -12.52
N LYS A 93 9.37 -7.85 -13.10
CA LYS A 93 8.80 -9.04 -12.47
C LYS A 93 9.86 -10.04 -12.03
N ARG A 94 10.80 -10.39 -12.92
CA ARG A 94 11.89 -11.33 -12.59
C ARG A 94 12.76 -10.79 -11.43
N GLN A 95 12.97 -9.49 -11.38
CA GLN A 95 13.76 -8.85 -10.32
C GLN A 95 13.02 -8.81 -8.97
N ILE A 96 11.70 -8.68 -8.98
CA ILE A 96 10.88 -8.77 -7.77
C ILE A 96 10.93 -10.19 -7.20
N GLU A 97 10.67 -11.19 -8.03
CA GLU A 97 10.67 -12.61 -7.62
C GLU A 97 12.00 -13.02 -7.00
N ALA A 98 13.14 -12.54 -7.54
CA ALA A 98 14.45 -12.78 -6.98
C ALA A 98 14.63 -12.11 -5.60
N SER A 99 14.14 -10.87 -5.45
CA SER A 99 14.27 -10.10 -4.20
C SER A 99 13.56 -10.74 -3.01
N PHE A 100 12.43 -11.41 -3.23
CA PHE A 100 11.69 -12.10 -2.17
C PHE A 100 12.32 -13.43 -1.73
N LYS A 101 13.03 -14.11 -2.62
CA LYS A 101 13.77 -15.34 -2.28
C LYS A 101 15.02 -15.05 -1.45
N GLU A 102 15.66 -13.91 -1.68
CA GLU A 102 16.96 -13.57 -1.08
C GLU A 102 16.83 -12.84 0.26
N ASN A 103 15.71 -12.16 0.53
CA ASN A 103 15.67 -11.22 1.66
C ASN A 103 14.26 -11.04 2.23
N ARG A 104 13.93 -11.76 3.31
CA ARG A 104 12.78 -11.42 4.17
C ARG A 104 13.19 -10.23 5.01
N MET A 105 12.69 -9.04 4.69
CA MET A 105 12.98 -7.85 5.48
C MET A 105 12.05 -7.81 6.69
N GLU A 106 12.64 -7.75 7.88
CA GLU A 106 11.90 -7.55 9.14
C GLU A 106 11.10 -6.22 9.11
N ASP A 107 11.59 -5.21 8.39
CA ASP A 107 10.97 -3.87 8.32
C ASP A 107 10.21 -3.57 7.00
N GLY A 108 9.72 -4.60 6.31
CA GLY A 108 9.13 -4.46 4.96
C GLY A 108 7.99 -3.43 4.88
N ALA A 109 7.12 -3.42 5.89
CA ALA A 109 5.98 -2.50 5.98
C ALA A 109 6.41 -1.04 6.17
N ILE A 110 7.37 -0.79 7.06
CA ILE A 110 7.91 0.57 7.32
C ILE A 110 8.55 1.12 6.05
N LYS A 111 9.37 0.31 5.35
CA LYS A 111 10.02 0.74 4.11
C LYS A 111 9.03 1.03 2.99
N LEU A 112 7.95 0.25 2.88
CA LEU A 112 6.88 0.52 1.92
C LEU A 112 6.22 1.86 2.23
N VAL A 113 5.93 2.09 3.50
CA VAL A 113 5.26 3.28 3.98
C VAL A 113 6.08 4.55 3.75
N HIS A 114 7.38 4.51 4.09
CA HIS A 114 8.31 5.60 3.80
C HIS A 114 8.36 5.91 2.30
N PHE A 115 8.49 4.87 1.46
CA PHE A 115 8.43 5.02 0.01
C PHE A 115 7.14 5.70 -0.44
N LEU A 116 5.98 5.29 0.06
CA LEU A 116 4.70 5.92 -0.31
C LEU A 116 4.61 7.39 0.13
N ALA A 117 5.10 7.71 1.34
CA ALA A 117 5.14 9.07 1.85
C ALA A 117 6.03 10.00 1.00
N GLU A 118 7.20 9.51 0.53
CA GLU A 118 8.09 10.24 -0.40
C GLU A 118 7.39 10.63 -1.72
N TYR A 119 6.30 9.96 -2.08
CA TYR A 119 5.47 10.25 -3.24
C TYR A 119 4.08 10.79 -2.87
N ASP A 120 3.99 11.57 -1.78
CA ASP A 120 2.80 12.29 -1.31
C ASP A 120 1.57 11.42 -0.99
N PHE A 121 1.76 10.14 -0.65
CA PHE A 121 0.66 9.31 -0.17
C PHE A 121 0.56 9.41 1.36
N ASP A 122 -0.31 10.30 1.83
CA ASP A 122 -0.63 10.46 3.25
C ASP A 122 -1.32 9.18 3.78
N LEU A 123 -0.67 8.51 4.73
CA LEU A 123 -1.11 7.23 5.28
C LEU A 123 -2.36 7.35 6.15
N THR A 124 -2.67 8.55 6.64
CA THR A 124 -3.94 8.81 7.34
C THR A 124 -5.13 8.77 6.37
N LYS A 125 -4.87 8.83 5.06
CA LYS A 125 -5.86 8.84 3.98
C LYS A 125 -6.04 7.49 3.28
N ILE A 126 -5.31 6.47 3.72
CA ILE A 126 -5.40 5.14 3.13
C ILE A 126 -6.76 4.50 3.48
N VAL A 127 -7.44 3.95 2.47
CA VAL A 127 -8.58 3.07 2.69
C VAL A 127 -8.04 1.72 3.17
N ARG A 128 -8.56 1.22 4.30
CA ARG A 128 -8.10 -0.03 4.90
C ARG A 128 -9.00 -1.21 4.48
N PRO A 129 -8.44 -2.40 4.22
CA PRO A 129 -9.23 -3.61 4.01
C PRO A 129 -9.94 -4.05 5.28
N THR A 130 -11.12 -4.66 5.11
CA THR A 130 -11.72 -5.51 6.14
C THR A 130 -10.95 -6.83 6.27
N SER A 131 -11.19 -7.61 7.32
CA SER A 131 -10.48 -8.89 7.55
C SER A 131 -10.62 -9.90 6.41
N ILE A 132 -11.72 -9.86 5.64
CA ILE A 132 -11.94 -10.73 4.48
C ILE A 132 -11.28 -10.21 3.19
N GLU A 133 -11.05 -8.90 3.12
CA GLU A 133 -10.45 -8.21 1.98
C GLU A 133 -8.93 -8.08 2.11
N ALA A 134 -8.40 -8.28 3.31
CA ALA A 134 -6.98 -8.19 3.58
C ALA A 134 -6.21 -9.28 2.83
N THR A 135 -4.99 -8.95 2.43
CA THR A 135 -4.04 -9.90 1.84
C THR A 135 -3.91 -11.16 2.70
N ARG A 136 -3.84 -12.31 2.03
CA ARG A 136 -3.45 -13.60 2.64
C ARG A 136 -2.06 -14.04 2.19
N ASN A 137 -1.37 -13.21 1.41
CA ASN A 137 -0.03 -13.47 0.95
C ASN A 137 0.93 -13.42 2.14
N LEU A 138 1.63 -14.52 2.41
CA LEU A 138 2.54 -14.64 3.55
C LEU A 138 3.67 -13.59 3.54
N GLN A 139 3.99 -13.01 2.39
CA GLN A 139 4.96 -11.91 2.28
C GLN A 139 4.43 -10.59 2.84
N TYR A 140 3.11 -10.40 2.80
CA TYR A 140 2.44 -9.13 3.09
C TYR A 140 1.51 -9.19 4.30
N ILE A 141 1.24 -10.39 4.85
CA ILE A 141 0.26 -10.59 5.93
C ILE A 141 0.59 -9.77 7.19
N ASN A 142 1.87 -9.48 7.44
CA ASN A 142 2.32 -8.66 8.57
C ASN A 142 2.45 -7.16 8.24
N TYR A 143 1.98 -6.71 7.08
CA TYR A 143 1.97 -5.30 6.71
C TYR A 143 0.77 -4.62 7.36
N MET A 144 0.91 -4.41 8.66
CA MET A 144 -0.09 -3.82 9.53
C MET A 144 0.44 -2.50 10.09
N LEU A 145 -0.41 -1.49 10.16
CA LEU A 145 -0.07 -0.21 10.79
C LEU A 145 -1.13 0.13 11.82
N ASN A 146 -0.70 0.62 12.98
CA ASN A 146 -1.56 1.29 13.96
C ASN A 146 -1.54 2.81 13.73
N GLU A 147 -2.30 3.55 14.54
CA GLU A 147 -2.42 5.01 14.41
C GLU A 147 -1.10 5.73 14.72
N GLU A 148 -0.34 5.28 15.72
CA GLU A 148 0.99 5.81 16.07
C GLU A 148 1.98 5.70 14.91
N MET A 149 2.09 4.51 14.29
CA MET A 149 2.96 4.30 13.14
C MET A 149 2.53 5.15 11.94
N THR A 150 1.22 5.31 11.77
CA THR A 150 0.65 6.15 10.70
C THR A 150 1.04 7.62 10.92
N GLN A 151 0.91 8.11 12.16
CA GLN A 151 1.23 9.49 12.53
C GLN A 151 2.74 9.76 12.47
N ALA A 152 3.56 8.87 13.03
CA ALA A 152 5.02 8.99 13.03
C ALA A 152 5.60 9.06 11.61
N CYS A 153 5.03 8.33 10.65
CA CYS A 153 5.46 8.40 9.26
C CYS A 153 5.05 9.72 8.57
N CYS A 154 4.07 10.45 9.10
CA CYS A 154 3.64 11.75 8.59
C CYS A 154 4.41 12.92 9.19
N GLU A 155 5.05 12.76 10.36
CA GLU A 155 5.80 13.82 11.07
C GLU A 155 7.27 13.95 10.62
N VAL A 156 7.75 13.07 9.75
CA VAL A 156 9.13 13.07 9.25
C VAL A 156 9.33 14.09 8.10
N TYR A 157 8.30 14.86 7.72
CA TYR A 157 8.36 15.89 6.67
C TYR A 157 7.65 17.19 7.07
#